data_AF-V4TM43-F1
#
_entry.id   AF-V4TM43-F1
#
_cell.length_a   1.000
_cell.length_b   1.000
_cell.length_c   1.000
_cell.angle_alpha   90.00
_cell.angle_beta   90.00
_cell.angle_gamma   90.00
#
_symmetry.space_group_name_H-M   'P 1'
#
loop_
_entity.id
_entity.type
_entity.pdbx_description
1 polymer ?
#
loop_
_entity_poly.entity_id
_entity_poly.type
_entity_poly.pdbx_seq_one_letter_code
_entity_poly.pdbx_strand_id
1 'polypeptide(L)'
;MGKVSLFIYVTIALLLLLLLSKSPNKPHSNRRHRRLKVRSSFNFRPAHHEPVPFDPLVADIERRREDRQWEKQYIEHAHHELSHNHDAAPGEEAQPEWEDFMNAEDYLNDEEKFNVTDRLVLLFPKIDVNPADGYINEDELTDWNMQQAERDVMHRTQREMETHDKNKDGFVSFAEYEPPTWVRNSDNNSFGYDMGWWKEEHFNASDADGDGLLNLTEFNDFLHPADTKNPKLILWLSKEEVRERDSDRDGKVNFKEFFHGLFDLVRNYDDEGHNSSHPSDDTMDAPARQLFGQLDKDGDGYLSDVELLPIIGKLHPSERYYAKQQADYIISQADTDKDGRLTLLEMIENPYVFYSAIFTDEDDDDYIYHDEFR
;
A
#
# COMPACT_ATOMS: atom_id res chain seq x y z
N MET A 1 14.97 39.69 70.10
CA MET A 1 15.40 39.27 68.75
C MET A 1 14.45 38.28 68.07
N GLY A 2 13.67 37.45 68.79
CA GLY A 2 12.84 36.41 68.15
C GLY A 2 11.63 36.87 67.31
N LYS A 3 11.05 38.05 67.57
CA LYS A 3 9.87 38.53 66.81
C LYS A 3 10.20 38.93 65.38
N VAL A 4 11.37 39.52 65.15
CA VAL A 4 11.82 39.93 63.81
C VAL A 4 12.15 38.71 62.94
N SER A 5 12.77 37.68 63.51
CA SER A 5 13.03 36.43 62.80
C SER A 5 11.74 35.71 62.41
N LEU A 6 10.69 35.74 63.25
CA LEU A 6 9.39 35.15 62.91
C LEU A 6 8.76 35.80 61.67
N PHE A 7 8.81 37.14 61.58
CA PHE A 7 8.30 37.87 60.41
C PHE A 7 9.09 37.55 59.13
N ILE A 8 10.40 37.35 59.24
CA ILE A 8 11.24 36.96 58.09
C ILE A 8 10.89 35.55 57.62
N TYR A 9 10.71 34.59 58.53
CA TYR A 9 10.32 33.23 58.13
C TYR A 9 8.91 33.16 57.55
N VAL A 10 7.95 33.93 58.09
CA VAL A 10 6.58 33.99 57.54
C VAL A 10 6.56 34.63 56.15
N THR A 11 7.36 35.68 55.93
CA THR A 11 7.45 36.31 54.61
C THR A 11 8.11 35.41 53.58
N ILE A 12 9.19 34.71 53.94
CA ILE A 12 9.84 33.71 53.06
C ILE A 12 8.88 32.55 52.75
N ALA A 13 8.13 32.06 53.75
CA ALA A 13 7.14 30.99 53.54
C ALA A 13 6.00 31.42 52.61
N LEU A 14 5.51 32.65 52.75
CA LEU A 14 4.51 33.24 51.84
C LEU A 14 5.06 33.40 50.43
N LEU A 15 6.33 33.81 50.29
CA LEU A 15 6.98 33.99 48.99
C LEU A 15 7.23 32.65 48.29
N LEU A 16 7.62 31.61 49.05
CA LEU A 16 7.71 30.24 48.55
C LEU A 16 6.35 29.68 48.13
N LEU A 17 5.28 29.93 48.91
CA LEU A 17 3.92 29.55 48.53
C LEU A 17 3.44 30.29 47.26
N LEU A 18 3.83 31.55 47.08
CA LEU A 18 3.53 32.33 45.87
C LEU A 18 4.32 31.86 44.65
N LEU A 19 5.56 31.39 44.84
CA LEU A 19 6.37 30.81 43.78
C LEU A 19 5.88 29.40 43.41
N LEU A 20 5.45 28.60 44.39
CA LEU A 20 4.84 27.29 44.16
C LEU A 20 3.46 27.41 43.49
N SER A 21 2.67 28.44 43.80
CA SER A 21 1.38 28.69 43.14
C SER A 21 1.49 29.33 41.75
N LYS A 22 2.65 29.89 41.41
CA LYS A 22 2.99 30.38 40.07
C LYS A 22 3.92 29.46 39.28
N SER A 23 4.21 28.27 39.80
CA SER A 23 4.81 27.21 38.98
C SER A 23 3.87 26.97 37.80
N PRO A 24 4.34 27.00 36.55
CA PRO A 24 3.49 26.70 35.42
C PRO A 24 3.05 25.24 35.57
N ASN A 25 1.83 25.04 36.07
CA ASN A 25 1.09 23.82 35.81
C ASN A 25 0.90 23.81 34.29
N LYS A 26 1.84 23.16 33.59
CA LYS A 26 1.58 22.68 32.24
C LYS A 26 0.25 21.94 32.35
N PRO A 27 -0.79 22.33 31.61
CA PRO A 27 -1.94 21.45 31.51
C PRO A 27 -1.36 20.13 30.99
N HIS A 28 -1.57 19.03 31.72
CA HIS A 28 -1.52 17.73 31.10
C HIS A 28 -2.63 17.73 30.05
N SER A 29 -2.29 18.26 28.89
CA SER A 29 -2.98 17.95 27.66
C SER A 29 -2.89 16.44 27.56
N ASN A 30 -4.02 15.77 27.73
CA ASN A 30 -4.19 14.39 27.26
C ASN A 30 -4.16 14.39 25.73
N ARG A 31 -3.10 14.93 25.11
CA ARG A 31 -2.71 14.51 23.78
C ARG A 31 -2.19 13.10 23.99
N ARG A 32 -3.01 12.11 23.63
CA ARG A 32 -2.49 10.77 23.37
C ARG A 32 -1.29 10.97 22.46
N HIS A 33 -0.08 10.68 22.93
CA HIS A 33 1.12 10.77 22.11
C HIS A 33 0.97 9.69 21.04
N ARG A 34 0.52 10.09 19.84
CA ARG A 34 0.54 9.21 18.68
C ARG A 34 1.98 9.17 18.20
N ARG A 35 2.64 8.06 18.48
CA ARG A 35 4.00 7.79 18.04
C ARG A 35 3.98 7.31 16.59
N LEU A 36 4.86 7.84 15.76
CA LEU A 36 5.03 7.42 14.37
C LEU A 36 5.67 6.03 14.37
N LYS A 37 4.96 5.01 13.91
CA LYS A 37 5.48 3.64 13.86
C LYS A 37 5.74 3.26 12.41
N VAL A 38 6.98 2.88 12.10
CA VAL A 38 7.29 2.25 10.82
C VAL A 38 6.59 0.90 10.76
N ARG A 39 6.14 0.50 9.57
CA ARG A 39 5.53 -0.80 9.34
C ARG A 39 6.39 -1.95 9.84
N SER A 40 5.76 -2.86 10.54
CA SER A 40 6.41 -3.97 11.24
C SER A 40 6.88 -5.06 10.27
N SER A 41 6.08 -5.36 9.24
CA SER A 41 6.33 -6.38 8.22
C SER A 41 6.10 -5.87 6.80
N PHE A 42 6.93 -6.35 5.86
CA PHE A 42 6.73 -6.14 4.42
C PHE A 42 6.42 -7.49 3.78
N ASN A 43 5.21 -7.64 3.24
CA ASN A 43 4.84 -8.81 2.46
C ASN A 43 5.09 -8.51 0.98
N PHE A 44 6.08 -9.19 0.39
CA PHE A 44 6.36 -9.12 -1.06
C PHE A 44 5.21 -9.67 -1.93
N ARG A 45 4.14 -10.20 -1.31
CA ARG A 45 2.89 -10.61 -1.96
C ARG A 45 1.71 -10.08 -1.15
N PRO A 46 1.33 -8.80 -1.31
CA PRO A 46 0.27 -8.21 -0.52
C PRO A 46 -1.09 -8.83 -0.89
N ALA A 47 -1.84 -9.29 0.12
CA ALA A 47 -3.25 -9.67 -0.04
C ALA A 47 -4.19 -8.45 -0.03
N HIS A 48 -3.67 -7.27 0.36
CA HIS A 48 -4.39 -5.99 0.43
C HIS A 48 -3.49 -4.86 -0.06
N HIS A 49 -4.07 -3.90 -0.78
CA HIS A 49 -3.35 -2.69 -1.19
C HIS A 49 -3.02 -1.85 0.04
N GLU A 50 -1.73 -1.62 0.24
CA GLU A 50 -1.20 -0.93 1.41
C GLU A 50 -1.05 0.57 1.09
N PRO A 51 -1.52 1.50 1.97
CA PRO A 51 -1.38 2.93 1.73
C PRO A 51 0.08 3.33 1.50
N VAL A 52 0.33 4.29 0.64
CA VAL A 52 1.70 4.70 0.33
C VAL A 52 2.15 5.79 1.30
N PRO A 53 3.40 5.80 1.78
CA PRO A 53 3.89 6.86 2.65
C PRO A 53 3.82 8.22 1.96
N PHE A 54 3.11 9.16 2.59
CA PHE A 54 2.94 10.51 2.05
C PHE A 54 4.26 11.30 1.96
N ASP A 55 5.17 11.09 2.91
CA ASP A 55 6.44 11.80 2.97
C ASP A 55 7.56 10.95 2.32
N PRO A 56 8.24 11.46 1.27
CA PRO A 56 9.37 10.78 0.63
C PRO A 56 10.50 10.36 1.58
N LEU A 57 10.72 11.11 2.69
CA LEU A 57 11.73 10.74 3.69
C LEU A 57 11.29 9.52 4.49
N VAL A 58 9.99 9.41 4.82
CA VAL A 58 9.43 8.23 5.47
C VAL A 58 9.49 7.04 4.51
N ALA A 59 9.09 7.22 3.25
CA ALA A 59 9.20 6.20 2.21
C ALA A 59 10.66 5.68 2.05
N ASP A 60 11.63 6.59 2.08
CA ASP A 60 13.05 6.24 1.98
C ASP A 60 13.61 5.51 3.21
N ILE A 61 13.04 5.77 4.39
CA ILE A 61 13.33 5.00 5.61
C ILE A 61 12.72 3.60 5.50
N GLU A 62 11.48 3.49 5.03
CA GLU A 62 10.77 2.23 4.84
C GLU A 62 11.46 1.33 3.81
N ARG A 63 11.78 1.84 2.62
CA ARG A 63 12.50 1.07 1.59
C ARG A 63 13.84 0.54 2.07
N ARG A 64 14.62 1.31 2.84
CA ARG A 64 15.88 0.81 3.41
C ARG A 64 15.67 -0.29 4.44
N ARG A 65 14.56 -0.27 5.17
CA ARG A 65 14.20 -1.32 6.12
C ARG A 65 13.77 -2.58 5.36
N GLU A 66 12.92 -2.41 4.36
CA GLU A 66 12.48 -3.46 3.44
C GLU A 66 13.69 -4.13 2.77
N ASP A 67 14.62 -3.35 2.22
CA ASP A 67 15.88 -3.85 1.63
C ASP A 67 16.67 -4.72 2.59
N ARG A 68 16.84 -4.29 3.85
CA ARG A 68 17.55 -5.09 4.85
C ARG A 68 16.82 -6.39 5.19
N GLN A 69 15.49 -6.36 5.27
CA GLN A 69 14.69 -7.56 5.52
C GLN A 69 14.78 -8.53 4.33
N TRP A 70 14.70 -8.00 3.12
CA TRP A 70 14.88 -8.76 1.88
C TRP A 70 16.27 -9.40 1.84
N GLU A 71 17.35 -8.65 2.10
CA GLU A 71 18.72 -9.16 2.11
C GLU A 71 18.88 -10.29 3.14
N LYS A 72 18.30 -10.11 4.33
CA LYS A 72 18.30 -11.14 5.38
C LYS A 72 17.61 -12.42 4.91
N GLN A 73 16.39 -12.32 4.37
CA GLN A 73 15.64 -13.47 3.86
C GLN A 73 16.38 -14.14 2.70
N TYR A 74 16.91 -13.35 1.77
CA TYR A 74 17.67 -13.85 0.64
C TYR A 74 18.90 -14.65 1.09
N ILE A 75 19.69 -14.14 2.04
CA ILE A 75 20.84 -14.84 2.59
C ILE A 75 20.43 -16.13 3.33
N GLU A 76 19.38 -16.09 4.15
CA GLU A 76 18.86 -17.27 4.87
C GLU A 76 18.42 -18.37 3.90
N HIS A 77 17.73 -18.00 2.81
CA HIS A 77 17.26 -18.94 1.79
C HIS A 77 18.37 -19.43 0.85
N ALA A 78 19.26 -18.56 0.38
CA ALA A 78 20.34 -18.91 -0.55
C ALA A 78 21.51 -19.63 0.13
N HIS A 79 21.75 -19.37 1.42
CA HIS A 79 22.84 -19.92 2.20
C HIS A 79 22.35 -20.51 3.53
N HIS A 80 21.48 -21.52 3.44
CA HIS A 80 20.98 -22.26 4.60
C HIS A 80 22.11 -22.87 5.48
N GLU A 81 23.33 -23.03 4.94
CA GLU A 81 24.54 -23.48 5.66
C GLU A 81 25.19 -22.38 6.53
N LEU A 82 24.98 -21.10 6.24
CA LEU A 82 25.49 -19.96 7.03
C LEU A 82 24.60 -19.63 8.23
N SER A 83 23.32 -20.02 8.20
CA SER A 83 22.33 -19.82 9.27
C SER A 83 22.63 -20.62 10.55
N HIS A 84 23.47 -21.65 10.49
CA HIS A 84 23.71 -22.57 11.62
C HIS A 84 25.08 -22.48 12.30
N ASN A 85 25.99 -21.61 11.87
CA ASN A 85 27.29 -21.45 12.51
C ASN A 85 27.47 -20.05 13.11
N HIS A 86 26.80 -19.79 14.24
CA HIS A 86 27.16 -18.72 15.17
C HIS A 86 28.40 -19.11 16.01
N ASP A 87 29.49 -19.53 15.37
CA ASP A 87 30.80 -19.57 16.03
C ASP A 87 31.66 -18.47 15.39
N ALA A 88 31.68 -17.31 16.04
CA ALA A 88 32.47 -16.16 15.63
C ALA A 88 33.95 -16.53 15.49
N ALA A 89 34.50 -16.34 14.28
CA ALA A 89 35.92 -16.47 14.05
C ALA A 89 36.68 -15.37 14.84
N PRO A 90 37.74 -15.70 15.59
CA PRO A 90 38.43 -14.74 16.44
C PRO A 90 39.35 -13.86 15.58
N GLY A 91 38.84 -12.73 15.09
CA GLY A 91 39.68 -11.76 14.39
C GLY A 91 38.97 -10.76 13.46
N GLU A 92 37.65 -10.85 13.25
CA GLU A 92 36.95 -9.76 12.59
C GLU A 92 36.70 -8.64 13.62
N GLU A 93 37.28 -7.47 13.35
CA GLU A 93 36.78 -6.22 13.94
C GLU A 93 35.26 -6.26 13.80
N ALA A 94 34.54 -6.03 14.91
CA ALA A 94 33.09 -6.01 14.90
C ALA A 94 32.64 -5.13 13.73
N GLN A 95 32.16 -5.75 12.65
CA GLN A 95 31.35 -5.05 11.67
C GLN A 95 30.27 -4.37 12.51
N PRO A 96 30.04 -3.06 12.32
CA PRO A 96 29.17 -2.31 13.21
C PRO A 96 27.90 -3.12 13.45
N GLU A 97 27.61 -3.41 14.72
CA GLU A 97 26.51 -4.30 15.07
C GLU A 97 25.26 -3.74 14.39
N TRP A 98 24.51 -4.59 13.69
CA TRP A 98 23.34 -4.18 12.91
C TRP A 98 22.31 -3.39 13.74
N GLU A 99 22.38 -3.53 15.06
CA GLU A 99 21.60 -2.80 16.06
C GLU A 99 21.97 -1.30 16.17
N ASP A 100 23.21 -0.89 15.86
CA ASP A 100 23.64 0.52 15.85
C ASP A 100 23.01 1.32 14.68
N PHE A 101 22.40 0.64 13.70
CA PHE A 101 21.66 1.25 12.58
C PHE A 101 20.14 1.26 12.77
N MET A 102 19.61 0.84 13.93
CA MET A 102 18.19 0.97 14.29
C MET A 102 17.74 2.43 14.53
N ASN A 103 18.60 3.43 14.30
CA ASN A 103 18.34 4.87 14.44
C ASN A 103 17.12 5.41 13.65
N ALA A 104 16.59 4.67 12.69
CA ALA A 104 15.45 5.12 11.89
C ALA A 104 14.15 5.24 12.71
N GLU A 105 13.90 4.27 13.61
CA GLU A 105 12.75 4.31 14.51
C GLU A 105 12.91 5.42 15.56
N ASP A 106 14.14 5.62 16.05
CA ASP A 106 14.48 6.76 16.91
C ASP A 106 14.28 8.09 16.18
N TYR A 107 14.61 8.17 14.89
CA TYR A 107 14.43 9.40 14.10
C TYR A 107 12.96 9.77 13.96
N LEU A 108 12.09 8.80 13.63
CA LEU A 108 10.65 9.05 13.45
C LEU A 108 9.91 9.24 14.77
N ASN A 109 10.36 8.63 15.88
CA ASN A 109 9.72 8.78 17.20
C ASN A 109 10.25 9.95 18.04
N ASP A 110 11.36 10.57 17.65
CA ASP A 110 11.95 11.70 18.35
C ASP A 110 11.37 13.01 17.79
N GLU A 111 10.42 13.61 18.52
CA GLU A 111 9.77 14.89 18.17
C GLU A 111 10.78 16.04 17.94
N GLU A 112 11.99 15.97 18.53
CA GLU A 112 13.04 16.95 18.28
C GLU A 112 13.79 16.69 16.96
N LYS A 113 13.82 15.44 16.47
CA LYS A 113 14.49 15.05 15.21
C LYS A 113 13.55 14.99 14.02
N PHE A 114 12.26 14.69 14.22
CA PHE A 114 11.25 14.61 13.17
C PHE A 114 9.98 15.38 13.55
N ASN A 115 9.89 16.62 13.07
CA ASN A 115 8.73 17.47 13.24
C ASN A 115 7.80 17.36 12.02
N VAL A 116 6.72 16.59 12.13
CA VAL A 116 5.70 16.41 11.08
C VAL A 116 5.18 17.72 10.52
N THR A 117 5.00 18.75 11.36
CA THR A 117 4.51 20.06 10.92
C THR A 117 5.53 20.75 10.00
N ASP A 118 6.81 20.74 10.37
CA ASP A 118 7.87 21.32 9.53
C ASP A 118 8.02 20.54 8.21
N ARG A 119 7.83 19.21 8.24
CA ARG A 119 7.79 18.38 7.03
C ARG A 119 6.66 18.83 6.10
N LEU A 120 5.45 19.02 6.60
CA LEU A 120 4.32 19.47 5.78
C LEU A 120 4.55 20.85 5.17
N VAL A 121 5.16 21.79 5.90
CA VAL A 121 5.56 23.10 5.36
C VAL A 121 6.56 22.97 4.20
N LEU A 122 7.48 22.01 4.27
CA LEU A 122 8.45 21.73 3.21
C LEU A 122 7.85 21.00 2.00
N LEU A 123 6.82 20.17 2.24
CA LEU A 123 6.17 19.37 1.20
C LEU A 123 5.09 20.16 0.45
N PHE A 124 4.35 21.04 1.12
CA PHE A 124 3.26 21.83 0.53
C PHE A 124 3.59 22.43 -0.84
N PRO A 125 4.66 23.24 -1.01
CA PRO A 125 4.97 23.86 -2.30
C PRO A 125 5.47 22.88 -3.37
N LYS A 126 5.72 21.62 -3.02
CA LYS A 126 6.05 20.56 -3.99
C LYS A 126 4.81 19.86 -4.53
N ILE A 127 3.69 19.96 -3.82
CA ILE A 127 2.41 19.36 -4.16
C ILE A 127 1.55 20.38 -4.92
N ASP A 128 1.50 21.62 -4.43
CA ASP A 128 0.81 22.76 -5.05
C ASP A 128 1.59 23.24 -6.31
N VAL A 129 1.28 22.67 -7.47
CA VAL A 129 2.02 22.90 -8.72
C VAL A 129 1.13 23.13 -9.94
N ASN A 130 -0.14 22.72 -9.92
CA ASN A 130 -1.04 22.66 -11.07
C ASN A 130 -2.46 23.19 -10.77
N PRO A 131 -2.66 24.52 -10.69
CA PRO A 131 -1.65 25.59 -10.65
C PRO A 131 -1.14 25.83 -9.23
N ALA A 132 0.09 26.35 -9.09
CA ALA A 132 0.61 26.83 -7.81
C ALA A 132 -0.20 28.04 -7.27
N ASP A 133 -1.33 27.79 -6.62
CA ASP A 133 -2.33 28.79 -6.21
C ASP A 133 -2.48 28.92 -4.69
N GLY A 134 -1.69 28.16 -3.93
CA GLY A 134 -1.72 28.14 -2.48
C GLY A 134 -2.76 27.18 -1.90
N TYR A 135 -3.34 26.31 -2.72
CA TYR A 135 -4.25 25.24 -2.34
C TYR A 135 -3.81 23.93 -2.96
N ILE A 136 -3.90 22.84 -2.22
CA ILE A 136 -3.73 21.50 -2.77
C ILE A 136 -5.11 20.93 -3.07
N ASN A 137 -5.38 20.64 -4.34
CA ASN A 137 -6.63 19.98 -4.76
C ASN A 137 -6.50 18.45 -4.82
N GLU A 138 -7.61 17.75 -5.05
CA GLU A 138 -7.67 16.28 -5.15
C GLU A 138 -6.71 15.73 -6.22
N ASP A 139 -6.65 16.36 -7.39
CA ASP A 139 -5.81 15.91 -8.50
C ASP A 139 -4.31 16.02 -8.15
N GLU A 140 -3.89 17.13 -7.56
CA GLU A 140 -2.50 17.34 -7.13
C GLU A 140 -2.07 16.36 -6.04
N LEU A 141 -2.96 16.11 -5.07
CA LEU A 141 -2.70 15.16 -4.00
C LEU A 141 -2.70 13.71 -4.51
N THR A 142 -3.57 13.39 -5.47
CA THR A 142 -3.59 12.10 -6.16
C THR A 142 -2.30 11.88 -6.93
N ASP A 143 -1.85 12.86 -7.71
CA ASP A 143 -0.60 12.79 -8.46
C ASP A 143 0.61 12.69 -7.53
N TRP A 144 0.59 13.36 -6.37
CA TRP A 144 1.62 13.22 -5.35
C TRP A 144 1.71 11.80 -4.78
N ASN A 145 0.57 11.25 -4.36
CA ASN A 145 0.49 9.89 -3.82
C ASN A 145 0.90 8.85 -4.88
N MET A 146 0.44 9.01 -6.12
CA MET A 146 0.78 8.15 -7.25
C MET A 146 2.29 8.16 -7.52
N GLN A 147 2.94 9.33 -7.47
CA GLN A 147 4.40 9.44 -7.63
C GLN A 147 5.21 8.78 -6.51
N GLN A 148 4.66 8.67 -5.29
CA GLN A 148 5.27 7.87 -4.25
C GLN A 148 5.03 6.38 -4.52
N ALA A 149 3.82 6.01 -4.93
CA ALA A 149 3.42 4.63 -5.22
C ALA A 149 4.29 4.02 -6.32
N GLU A 150 4.44 4.73 -7.44
CA GLU A 150 5.28 4.30 -8.57
C GLU A 150 6.74 4.09 -8.15
N ARG A 151 7.27 4.92 -7.23
CA ARG A 151 8.65 4.76 -6.75
C ARG A 151 8.81 3.50 -5.90
N ASP A 152 7.85 3.22 -5.04
CA ASP A 152 7.89 2.05 -4.16
C ASP A 152 7.65 0.77 -4.95
N VAL A 153 6.68 0.76 -5.86
CA VAL A 153 6.42 -0.35 -6.79
C VAL A 153 7.65 -0.64 -7.64
N MET A 154 8.26 0.37 -8.27
CA MET A 154 9.46 0.16 -9.09
C MET A 154 10.67 -0.33 -8.28
N HIS A 155 10.82 0.12 -7.03
CA HIS A 155 11.87 -0.37 -6.14
C HIS A 155 11.67 -1.86 -5.80
N ARG A 156 10.44 -2.27 -5.49
CA ARG A 156 10.10 -3.68 -5.26
C ARG A 156 10.26 -4.53 -6.51
N THR A 157 9.82 -4.06 -7.66
CA THR A 157 10.03 -4.72 -8.96
C THR A 157 11.51 -4.95 -9.23
N GLN A 158 12.37 -3.97 -8.93
CA GLN A 158 13.81 -4.12 -9.09
C GLN A 158 14.38 -5.22 -8.17
N ARG A 159 13.90 -5.33 -6.92
CA ARG A 159 14.29 -6.41 -6.01
C ARG A 159 13.80 -7.77 -6.48
N GLU A 160 12.58 -7.85 -7.00
CA GLU A 160 12.05 -9.09 -7.57
C GLU A 160 12.88 -9.49 -8.81
N MET A 161 13.22 -8.53 -9.67
CA MET A 161 14.09 -8.77 -10.83
C MET A 161 15.45 -9.34 -10.42
N GLU A 162 16.09 -8.82 -9.36
CA GLU A 162 17.36 -9.35 -8.85
C GLU A 162 17.29 -10.83 -8.43
N THR A 163 16.11 -11.33 -8.07
CA THR A 163 15.91 -12.75 -7.74
C THR A 163 15.74 -13.64 -8.96
N HIS A 164 15.20 -13.10 -10.06
CA HIS A 164 14.92 -13.85 -11.29
C HIS A 164 16.02 -13.72 -12.34
N ASP A 165 16.71 -12.58 -12.42
CA ASP A 165 17.86 -12.35 -13.33
C ASP A 165 19.09 -13.15 -12.87
N LYS A 166 19.06 -14.46 -13.17
CA LYS A 166 20.11 -15.42 -12.81
C LYS A 166 21.40 -15.16 -13.58
N ASN A 167 21.28 -14.67 -14.82
CA ASN A 167 22.40 -14.48 -15.72
C ASN A 167 23.07 -13.09 -15.55
N LYS A 168 22.39 -12.16 -14.88
CA LYS A 168 22.81 -10.79 -14.56
C LYS A 168 22.94 -9.88 -15.78
N ASP A 169 22.07 -10.04 -16.76
CA ASP A 169 22.03 -9.18 -17.96
C ASP A 169 21.11 -7.95 -17.76
N GLY A 170 20.38 -7.87 -16.65
CA GLY A 170 19.43 -6.81 -16.35
C GLY A 170 18.05 -7.01 -16.96
N PHE A 171 17.76 -8.22 -17.46
CA PHE A 171 16.49 -8.62 -18.03
C PHE A 171 15.98 -9.90 -17.37
N VAL A 172 14.70 -10.21 -17.57
CA VAL A 172 14.10 -11.46 -17.11
C VAL A 172 13.59 -12.22 -18.33
N SER A 173 14.20 -13.37 -18.62
CA SER A 173 13.67 -14.31 -19.62
C SER A 173 12.55 -15.19 -19.04
N PHE A 174 11.70 -15.73 -19.92
CA PHE A 174 10.65 -16.68 -19.50
C PHE A 174 11.22 -17.92 -18.79
N ALA A 175 12.44 -18.33 -19.13
CA ALA A 175 13.11 -19.47 -18.51
C ALA A 175 13.69 -19.15 -17.11
N GLU A 176 14.00 -17.88 -16.87
CA GLU A 176 14.48 -17.38 -15.58
C GLU A 176 13.34 -17.24 -14.57
N TYR A 177 12.19 -16.78 -15.05
CA TYR A 177 10.96 -16.67 -14.28
C TYR A 177 10.33 -18.04 -14.01
N GLU A 178 10.76 -18.70 -12.94
CA GLU A 178 10.24 -20.02 -12.59
C GLU A 178 8.78 -19.94 -12.10
N PRO A 179 7.89 -20.84 -12.58
CA PRO A 179 6.56 -20.93 -12.03
C PRO A 179 6.63 -21.25 -10.52
N PRO A 180 5.78 -20.64 -9.69
CA PRO A 180 5.76 -20.89 -8.26
C PRO A 180 5.69 -22.39 -7.92
N THR A 181 6.29 -22.81 -6.80
CA THR A 181 6.39 -24.23 -6.43
C THR A 181 5.04 -24.94 -6.32
N TRP A 182 3.96 -24.23 -5.96
CA TRP A 182 2.59 -24.78 -5.92
C TRP A 182 2.00 -25.02 -7.32
N VAL A 183 2.42 -24.26 -8.34
CA VAL A 183 2.13 -24.54 -9.76
C VAL A 183 2.90 -25.76 -10.22
N ARG A 184 4.17 -25.89 -9.83
CA ARG A 184 5.01 -27.03 -10.24
C ARG A 184 4.54 -28.35 -9.62
N ASN A 185 3.88 -28.29 -8.47
CA ASN A 185 3.41 -29.43 -7.70
C ASN A 185 1.91 -29.73 -7.90
N SER A 186 1.17 -28.92 -8.67
CA SER A 186 -0.19 -29.29 -9.06
C SER A 186 -0.10 -30.37 -10.13
N ASP A 187 -0.39 -31.61 -9.72
CA ASP A 187 -0.80 -32.63 -10.69
C ASP A 187 -1.95 -32.00 -11.50
N ASN A 188 -1.85 -32.11 -12.83
CA ASN A 188 -2.65 -31.44 -13.88
C ASN A 188 -4.19 -31.60 -13.77
N ASN A 189 -4.70 -32.11 -12.65
CA ASN A 189 -6.05 -32.58 -12.42
C ASN A 189 -6.63 -32.30 -11.01
N SER A 190 -5.93 -31.67 -10.06
CA SER A 190 -6.41 -31.65 -8.65
C SER A 190 -7.01 -30.35 -8.11
N PHE A 191 -6.77 -29.17 -8.68
CA PHE A 191 -7.44 -27.93 -8.23
C PHE A 191 -7.70 -27.00 -9.43
N GLY A 192 -8.98 -26.80 -9.75
CA GLY A 192 -9.47 -26.18 -11.00
C GLY A 192 -9.38 -24.65 -11.07
N TYR A 193 -8.39 -24.02 -10.43
CA TYR A 193 -8.07 -22.60 -10.64
C TYR A 193 -6.58 -22.47 -10.93
N ASP A 194 -6.28 -22.57 -12.22
CA ASP A 194 -4.97 -22.41 -12.86
C ASP A 194 -4.68 -20.91 -12.97
N MET A 195 -4.17 -20.31 -11.88
CA MET A 195 -3.75 -18.91 -11.80
C MET A 195 -2.79 -18.58 -12.95
N GLY A 196 -3.28 -17.90 -13.99
CA GLY A 196 -2.66 -17.88 -15.31
C GLY A 196 -1.62 -16.80 -15.58
N TRP A 197 -1.28 -15.98 -14.60
CA TRP A 197 -0.33 -14.88 -14.76
C TRP A 197 1.11 -15.35 -15.02
N TRP A 198 1.48 -16.61 -14.85
CA TRP A 198 2.82 -17.09 -15.23
C TRP A 198 2.82 -17.78 -16.61
N LYS A 199 1.70 -17.75 -17.35
CA LYS A 199 1.62 -18.32 -18.71
C LYS A 199 2.54 -17.57 -19.67
N GLU A 200 3.05 -18.29 -20.66
CA GLU A 200 3.79 -17.72 -21.80
C GLU A 200 2.97 -16.62 -22.51
N GLU A 201 1.63 -16.71 -22.53
CA GLU A 201 0.77 -15.63 -23.08
C GLU A 201 0.88 -14.32 -22.28
N HIS A 202 0.99 -14.38 -20.95
CA HIS A 202 1.16 -13.19 -20.12
C HIS A 202 2.54 -12.57 -20.33
N PHE A 203 3.59 -13.40 -20.30
CA PHE A 203 4.96 -12.96 -20.57
C PHE A 203 5.06 -12.28 -21.94
N ASN A 204 4.49 -12.91 -22.98
CA ASN A 204 4.46 -12.36 -24.34
C ASN A 204 3.56 -11.11 -24.48
N ALA A 205 2.55 -10.94 -23.61
CA ALA A 205 1.73 -9.73 -23.59
C ALA A 205 2.48 -8.56 -22.96
N SER A 206 3.31 -8.83 -21.95
CA SER A 206 4.17 -7.86 -21.27
C SER A 206 5.40 -7.48 -22.08
N ASP A 207 5.96 -8.41 -22.86
CA ASP A 207 7.03 -8.16 -23.83
C ASP A 207 6.52 -7.25 -24.96
N ALA A 208 6.77 -5.94 -24.83
CA ALA A 208 6.22 -4.93 -25.71
C ALA A 208 6.98 -4.85 -27.02
N ASP A 209 8.30 -5.05 -26.98
CA ASP A 209 9.19 -4.98 -28.14
C ASP A 209 9.41 -6.34 -28.85
N GLY A 210 9.06 -7.44 -28.20
CA GLY A 210 9.04 -8.79 -28.76
C GLY A 210 10.42 -9.46 -28.81
N ASP A 211 11.37 -9.03 -27.98
CA ASP A 211 12.73 -9.60 -27.95
C ASP A 211 12.84 -10.88 -27.11
N GLY A 212 11.77 -11.26 -26.40
CA GLY A 212 11.69 -12.45 -25.55
C GLY A 212 12.28 -12.26 -24.15
N LEU A 213 12.62 -11.02 -23.77
CA LEU A 213 13.20 -10.63 -22.50
C LEU A 213 12.40 -9.46 -21.92
N LEU A 214 12.08 -9.50 -20.63
CA LEU A 214 11.41 -8.38 -19.98
C LEU A 214 12.47 -7.43 -19.40
N ASN A 215 12.49 -6.19 -19.89
CA ASN A 215 13.22 -5.11 -19.22
C ASN A 215 12.51 -4.67 -17.92
N LEU A 216 13.10 -3.78 -17.11
CA LEU A 216 12.51 -3.38 -15.82
C LEU A 216 11.09 -2.82 -15.93
N THR A 217 10.78 -2.06 -16.98
CA THR A 217 9.44 -1.50 -17.18
C THR A 217 8.45 -2.58 -17.60
N GLU A 218 8.84 -3.48 -18.51
CA GLU A 218 7.98 -4.57 -18.95
C GLU A 218 7.76 -5.62 -17.85
N PHE A 219 8.78 -5.85 -17.03
CA PHE A 219 8.69 -6.70 -15.85
C PHE A 219 7.81 -6.07 -14.77
N ASN A 220 7.87 -4.74 -14.60
CA ASN A 220 6.92 -4.02 -13.75
C ASN A 220 5.47 -4.22 -14.23
N ASP A 221 5.23 -4.02 -15.52
CA ASP A 221 3.91 -4.23 -16.13
C ASP A 221 3.46 -5.69 -15.97
N PHE A 222 4.38 -6.66 -16.12
CA PHE A 222 4.11 -8.08 -15.87
C PHE A 222 3.74 -8.37 -14.40
N LEU A 223 4.38 -7.76 -13.41
CA LEU A 223 4.01 -7.94 -12.00
C LEU A 223 2.73 -7.17 -11.61
N HIS A 224 2.49 -6.04 -12.26
CA HIS A 224 1.42 -5.10 -11.95
C HIS A 224 0.56 -4.80 -13.20
N PRO A 225 -0.15 -5.81 -13.74
CA PRO A 225 -0.91 -5.66 -14.99
C PRO A 225 -2.08 -4.67 -14.86
N ALA A 226 -2.52 -4.33 -13.65
CA ALA A 226 -3.53 -3.31 -13.39
C ALA A 226 -3.08 -1.88 -13.74
N ASP A 227 -1.77 -1.61 -13.68
CA ASP A 227 -1.19 -0.27 -13.89
C ASP A 227 -0.66 -0.04 -15.31
N THR A 228 -0.65 -1.10 -16.11
CA THR A 228 -0.09 -1.04 -17.45
C THR A 228 -0.87 -0.12 -18.38
N LYS A 229 -0.15 0.51 -19.29
CA LYS A 229 -0.71 1.23 -20.44
C LYS A 229 -0.68 0.38 -21.71
N ASN A 230 -0.15 -0.85 -21.63
CA ASN A 230 -0.02 -1.76 -22.75
C ASN A 230 -1.38 -2.40 -23.09
N PRO A 231 -1.95 -2.13 -24.27
CA PRO A 231 -3.25 -2.68 -24.64
C PRO A 231 -3.26 -4.20 -24.78
N LYS A 232 -2.11 -4.84 -25.09
CA LYS A 232 -2.03 -6.31 -25.13
C LYS A 232 -2.25 -6.90 -23.75
N LEU A 233 -1.69 -6.27 -22.73
CA LEU A 233 -1.72 -6.74 -21.35
C LEU A 233 -3.09 -6.49 -20.70
N ILE A 234 -3.71 -5.35 -20.98
CA ILE A 234 -5.10 -5.06 -20.57
C ILE A 234 -6.07 -6.09 -21.19
N LEU A 235 -5.89 -6.41 -22.47
CA LEU A 235 -6.69 -7.43 -23.13
C LEU A 235 -6.44 -8.82 -22.54
N TRP A 236 -5.19 -9.16 -22.26
CA TRP A 236 -4.84 -10.40 -21.59
C TRP A 236 -5.52 -10.51 -20.21
N LEU A 237 -5.50 -9.44 -19.40
CA LEU A 237 -6.17 -9.39 -18.11
C LEU A 237 -7.68 -9.63 -18.23
N SER A 238 -8.29 -9.04 -19.27
CA SER A 238 -9.72 -9.25 -19.57
C SER A 238 -10.02 -10.70 -19.97
N LYS A 239 -9.14 -11.34 -20.74
CA LYS A 239 -9.27 -12.77 -21.06
C LYS A 239 -9.09 -13.66 -19.83
N GLU A 240 -8.20 -13.30 -18.92
CA GLU A 240 -8.00 -14.05 -17.69
C GLU A 240 -9.26 -13.99 -16.81
N GLU A 241 -9.89 -12.81 -16.69
CA GLU A 241 -11.20 -12.68 -16.02
C GLU A 241 -12.28 -13.55 -16.68
N VAL A 242 -12.34 -13.60 -18.01
CA VAL A 242 -13.25 -14.54 -18.69
C VAL A 242 -12.92 -15.98 -18.29
N ARG A 243 -11.65 -16.39 -18.39
CA ARG A 243 -11.20 -17.75 -18.06
C ARG A 243 -11.49 -18.17 -16.63
N GLU A 244 -11.37 -17.26 -15.67
CA GLU A 244 -11.62 -17.56 -14.27
C GLU A 244 -13.11 -17.71 -13.93
N ARG A 245 -13.99 -17.04 -14.69
CA ARG A 245 -15.43 -17.02 -14.42
C ARG A 245 -16.21 -18.00 -15.30
N ASP A 246 -15.69 -18.31 -16.49
CA ASP A 246 -16.23 -19.25 -17.46
C ASP A 246 -16.23 -20.68 -16.90
N SER A 247 -17.34 -21.05 -16.27
CA SER A 247 -17.53 -22.31 -15.58
C SER A 247 -17.96 -23.42 -16.55
N ASP A 248 -18.65 -23.07 -17.63
CA ASP A 248 -19.13 -24.02 -18.64
C ASP A 248 -18.15 -24.21 -19.83
N ARG A 249 -17.08 -23.42 -19.86
CA ARG A 249 -15.95 -23.48 -20.81
C ARG A 249 -16.34 -23.14 -22.23
N ASP A 250 -17.28 -22.22 -22.41
CA ASP A 250 -17.70 -21.74 -23.72
C ASP A 250 -16.85 -20.58 -24.27
N GLY A 251 -15.90 -20.08 -23.46
CA GLY A 251 -14.98 -19.00 -23.78
C GLY A 251 -15.57 -17.61 -23.59
N LYS A 252 -16.73 -17.49 -22.94
CA LYS A 252 -17.42 -16.23 -22.63
C LYS A 252 -17.96 -16.26 -21.20
N VAL A 253 -18.51 -15.13 -20.74
CA VAL A 253 -19.16 -15.04 -19.43
C VAL A 253 -20.67 -14.89 -19.63
N ASN A 254 -21.44 -15.90 -19.22
CA ASN A 254 -22.90 -15.82 -19.24
C ASN A 254 -23.43 -15.00 -18.04
N PHE A 255 -24.72 -14.64 -18.05
CA PHE A 255 -25.32 -13.81 -16.99
C PHE A 255 -25.13 -14.38 -15.58
N LYS A 256 -25.20 -15.71 -15.43
CA LYS A 256 -25.08 -16.36 -14.12
C LYS A 256 -23.65 -16.23 -13.58
N GLU A 257 -22.66 -16.42 -14.44
CA GLU A 257 -21.24 -16.25 -14.11
C GLU A 257 -20.91 -14.80 -13.79
N PHE A 258 -21.44 -13.86 -14.56
CA PHE A 258 -21.32 -12.43 -14.26
C PHE A 258 -21.94 -12.09 -12.90
N PHE A 259 -23.16 -12.56 -12.65
CA PHE A 259 -23.90 -12.23 -11.43
C PHE A 259 -23.21 -12.74 -10.16
N HIS A 260 -22.70 -13.97 -10.17
CA HIS A 260 -22.03 -14.54 -8.99
C HIS A 260 -20.54 -14.19 -8.91
N GLY A 261 -19.91 -13.82 -10.02
CA GLY A 261 -18.45 -13.69 -10.12
C GLY A 261 -17.90 -12.29 -10.34
N LEU A 262 -18.69 -11.36 -10.92
CA LEU A 262 -18.22 -10.02 -11.30
C LEU A 262 -19.11 -8.90 -10.76
N PHE A 263 -20.40 -9.15 -10.60
CA PHE A 263 -21.37 -8.10 -10.29
C PHE A 263 -21.08 -7.37 -8.98
N ASP A 264 -20.73 -8.10 -7.92
CA ASP A 264 -20.40 -7.48 -6.62
C ASP A 264 -19.13 -6.62 -6.69
N LEU A 265 -18.11 -7.05 -7.45
CA LEU A 265 -16.87 -6.30 -7.66
C LEU A 265 -17.14 -5.00 -8.43
N VAL A 266 -18.00 -5.04 -9.45
CA VAL A 266 -18.27 -3.89 -10.32
C VAL A 266 -19.26 -2.90 -9.69
N ARG A 267 -20.23 -3.37 -8.90
CA ARG A 267 -21.26 -2.53 -8.27
C ARG A 267 -20.71 -1.72 -7.09
N ASN A 268 -19.80 -2.29 -6.29
CA ASN A 268 -19.25 -1.63 -5.11
C ASN A 268 -18.37 -0.40 -5.44
N TYR A 269 -18.16 -0.11 -6.72
CA TYR A 269 -17.34 1.01 -7.19
C TYR A 269 -18.07 2.36 -7.26
N ASP A 270 -19.41 2.38 -7.34
CA ASP A 270 -20.18 3.61 -7.56
C ASP A 270 -21.02 4.06 -6.32
N ASP A 271 -21.05 3.28 -5.23
CA ASP A 271 -21.80 3.61 -4.00
C ASP A 271 -20.83 3.97 -2.84
N GLU A 272 -20.60 5.27 -2.64
CA GLU A 272 -19.89 5.86 -1.49
C GLU A 272 -20.65 5.71 -0.14
N GLY A 273 -21.32 4.59 0.12
CA GLY A 273 -22.16 4.48 1.30
C GLY A 273 -22.71 3.10 1.63
N HIS A 274 -22.15 2.51 2.69
CA HIS A 274 -22.80 1.65 3.67
C HIS A 274 -23.05 0.16 3.41
N ASN A 275 -22.63 -0.61 4.43
CA ASN A 275 -23.23 -1.82 4.98
C ASN A 275 -23.31 -3.06 4.07
N SER A 276 -22.35 -3.95 4.29
CA SER A 276 -22.31 -5.37 3.90
C SER A 276 -23.42 -6.22 4.55
N SER A 277 -24.68 -5.79 4.48
CA SER A 277 -25.81 -6.69 4.66
C SER A 277 -26.18 -7.24 3.29
N HIS A 278 -25.69 -8.43 2.93
CA HIS A 278 -26.10 -9.14 1.72
C HIS A 278 -27.63 -9.14 1.60
N PRO A 279 -28.23 -8.33 0.70
CA PRO A 279 -29.64 -8.42 0.41
C PRO A 279 -29.90 -9.77 -0.27
N SER A 280 -31.06 -10.37 -0.05
CA SER A 280 -31.42 -11.64 -0.69
C SER A 280 -31.37 -11.54 -2.23
N ASP A 281 -30.87 -12.60 -2.86
CA ASP A 281 -30.64 -12.84 -4.30
C ASP A 281 -31.67 -12.18 -5.24
N ASP A 282 -32.96 -12.26 -4.92
CA ASP A 282 -34.06 -11.76 -5.77
C ASP A 282 -34.08 -10.23 -5.95
N THR A 283 -33.42 -9.47 -5.07
CA THR A 283 -33.42 -7.99 -5.15
C THR A 283 -32.29 -7.41 -6.01
N MET A 284 -31.27 -8.21 -6.31
CA MET A 284 -30.06 -7.78 -7.04
C MET A 284 -30.07 -8.19 -8.52
N ASP A 285 -30.96 -9.10 -8.93
CA ASP A 285 -31.09 -9.56 -10.32
C ASP A 285 -31.39 -8.42 -11.30
N ALA A 286 -32.27 -7.47 -10.95
CA ALA A 286 -32.64 -6.38 -11.85
C ALA A 286 -31.47 -5.38 -12.11
N PRO A 287 -30.76 -4.86 -11.11
CA PRO A 287 -29.54 -4.08 -11.33
C PRO A 287 -28.44 -4.85 -12.08
N ALA A 288 -28.27 -6.14 -11.79
CA ALA A 288 -27.28 -6.96 -12.48
C ALA A 288 -27.61 -7.15 -13.95
N ARG A 289 -28.87 -7.40 -14.31
CA ARG A 289 -29.32 -7.49 -15.72
C ARG A 289 -29.13 -6.18 -16.45
N GLN A 290 -29.36 -5.05 -15.78
CA GLN A 290 -29.13 -3.73 -16.36
C GLN A 290 -27.64 -3.53 -16.68
N LEU A 291 -26.74 -3.85 -15.75
CA LEU A 291 -25.31 -3.71 -15.98
C LEU A 291 -24.80 -4.70 -17.04
N PHE A 292 -25.23 -5.95 -16.97
CA PHE A 292 -24.93 -6.97 -17.98
C PHE A 292 -25.33 -6.51 -19.38
N GLY A 293 -26.57 -6.03 -19.55
CA GLY A 293 -27.05 -5.52 -20.84
C GLY A 293 -26.39 -4.20 -21.29
N GLN A 294 -25.70 -3.48 -20.40
CA GLN A 294 -24.85 -2.35 -20.79
C GLN A 294 -23.48 -2.80 -21.32
N LEU A 295 -22.97 -3.92 -20.82
CA LEU A 295 -21.69 -4.49 -21.21
C LEU A 295 -21.80 -5.33 -22.48
N ASP A 296 -22.85 -6.15 -22.60
CA ASP A 296 -23.21 -6.93 -23.79
C ASP A 296 -23.61 -5.99 -24.94
N LYS A 297 -22.63 -5.64 -25.79
CA LYS A 297 -22.79 -4.67 -26.87
C LYS A 297 -23.35 -5.31 -28.12
N ASP A 298 -23.02 -6.57 -28.37
CA ASP A 298 -23.49 -7.29 -29.55
C ASP A 298 -24.85 -7.98 -29.35
N GLY A 299 -25.31 -8.09 -28.11
CA GLY A 299 -26.62 -8.59 -27.71
C GLY A 299 -26.73 -10.11 -27.84
N ASP A 300 -25.62 -10.84 -27.81
CA ASP A 300 -25.61 -12.28 -27.95
C ASP A 300 -25.93 -13.02 -26.64
N GLY A 301 -26.05 -12.29 -25.52
CA GLY A 301 -26.38 -12.81 -24.20
C GLY A 301 -25.18 -13.28 -23.39
N TYR A 302 -23.96 -12.99 -23.85
CA TYR A 302 -22.70 -13.32 -23.21
C TYR A 302 -21.78 -12.08 -23.18
N LEU A 303 -20.78 -12.09 -22.29
CA LEU A 303 -19.73 -11.06 -22.27
C LEU A 303 -18.42 -11.66 -22.78
N SER A 304 -17.87 -11.03 -23.81
CA SER A 304 -16.54 -11.31 -24.35
C SER A 304 -15.43 -10.57 -23.58
N ASP A 305 -14.18 -10.97 -23.80
CA ASP A 305 -12.98 -10.30 -23.27
C ASP A 305 -12.96 -8.80 -23.63
N VAL A 306 -13.38 -8.45 -24.85
CA VAL A 306 -13.48 -7.06 -25.31
C VAL A 306 -14.57 -6.27 -24.58
N GLU A 307 -15.68 -6.92 -24.22
CA GLU A 307 -16.80 -6.28 -23.50
C GLU A 307 -16.53 -6.10 -22.01
N LEU A 308 -15.56 -6.83 -21.45
CA LEU A 308 -15.08 -6.62 -20.08
C LEU A 308 -14.05 -5.48 -19.97
N LEU A 309 -13.43 -5.03 -21.07
CA LEU A 309 -12.45 -3.93 -21.05
C LEU A 309 -12.91 -2.68 -20.28
N PRO A 310 -14.17 -2.19 -20.39
CA PRO A 310 -14.60 -0.99 -19.69
C PRO A 310 -14.67 -1.14 -18.16
N ILE A 311 -14.77 -2.38 -17.66
CA ILE A 311 -14.86 -2.69 -16.23
C ILE A 311 -13.58 -3.28 -15.67
N ILE A 312 -12.55 -3.51 -16.50
CA ILE A 312 -11.32 -4.17 -16.05
C ILE A 312 -10.61 -3.37 -14.94
N GLY A 313 -10.61 -2.04 -15.02
CA GLY A 313 -10.05 -1.19 -13.96
C GLY A 313 -10.87 -1.18 -12.67
N LYS A 314 -12.12 -1.66 -12.70
CA LYS A 314 -12.93 -1.89 -11.49
C LYS A 314 -12.59 -3.24 -10.85
N LEU A 315 -12.30 -4.25 -11.67
CA LEU A 315 -11.91 -5.59 -11.23
C LEU A 315 -10.47 -5.61 -10.71
N HIS A 316 -9.59 -4.83 -11.37
CA HIS A 316 -8.19 -4.65 -11.04
C HIS A 316 -7.89 -3.16 -10.87
N PRO A 317 -8.16 -2.60 -9.67
CA PRO A 317 -7.88 -1.19 -9.41
C PRO A 317 -6.38 -0.88 -9.56
N SER A 318 -6.07 0.20 -10.28
CA SER A 318 -4.71 0.69 -10.44
C SER A 318 -4.20 1.43 -9.20
N GLU A 319 -2.88 1.60 -9.09
CA GLU A 319 -2.22 2.49 -8.13
C GLU A 319 -2.80 3.91 -8.17
N ARG A 320 -3.21 4.40 -9.35
CA ARG A 320 -3.87 5.71 -9.46
C ARG A 320 -5.21 5.74 -8.74
N TYR A 321 -5.98 4.65 -8.78
CA TYR A 321 -7.22 4.55 -8.03
C TYR A 321 -6.95 4.61 -6.52
N TYR A 322 -5.99 3.83 -6.01
CA TYR A 322 -5.65 3.84 -4.59
C TYR A 322 -5.06 5.17 -4.13
N ALA A 323 -4.23 5.81 -4.96
CA ALA A 323 -3.69 7.15 -4.73
C ALA A 323 -4.80 8.20 -4.59
N LYS A 324 -5.85 8.09 -5.43
CA LYS A 324 -7.05 8.94 -5.35
C LYS A 324 -7.85 8.67 -4.08
N GLN A 325 -8.11 7.40 -3.74
CA GLN A 325 -8.81 7.05 -2.50
C GLN A 325 -8.08 7.59 -1.25
N GLN A 326 -6.75 7.53 -1.25
CA GLN A 326 -5.93 8.12 -0.20
C GLN A 326 -6.04 9.66 -0.17
N ALA A 327 -6.04 10.32 -1.33
CA ALA A 327 -6.24 11.76 -1.44
C ALA A 327 -7.62 12.19 -0.92
N ASP A 328 -8.69 11.51 -1.36
CA ASP A 328 -10.07 11.72 -0.91
C ASP A 328 -10.20 11.55 0.60
N TYR A 329 -9.59 10.50 1.16
CA TYR A 329 -9.54 10.30 2.60
C TYR A 329 -8.85 11.47 3.30
N ILE A 330 -7.67 11.88 2.83
CA ILE A 330 -6.89 12.98 3.44
C ILE A 330 -7.71 14.28 3.42
N ILE A 331 -8.29 14.64 2.27
CA ILE A 331 -9.12 15.83 2.12
C ILE A 331 -10.31 15.74 3.07
N SER A 332 -11.04 14.61 3.11
CA SER A 332 -12.20 14.43 3.99
C SER A 332 -11.92 14.65 5.48
N GLN A 333 -10.67 14.42 5.92
CA GLN A 333 -10.26 14.54 7.31
C GLN A 333 -9.61 15.90 7.63
N ALA A 334 -8.89 16.51 6.67
CA ALA A 334 -8.11 17.72 6.90
C ALA A 334 -8.82 19.01 6.44
N ASP A 335 -9.67 18.93 5.42
CA ASP A 335 -10.47 20.05 4.89
C ASP A 335 -11.53 20.49 5.92
N THR A 336 -11.22 21.58 6.62
CA THR A 336 -12.01 22.03 7.77
C THR A 336 -13.14 22.95 7.31
N ASP A 337 -12.91 23.74 6.27
CA ASP A 337 -13.91 24.67 5.74
C ASP A 337 -14.80 24.07 4.64
N LYS A 338 -14.47 22.86 4.18
CA LYS A 338 -15.19 22.04 3.20
C LYS A 338 -15.22 22.66 1.82
N ASP A 339 -14.16 23.36 1.43
CA ASP A 339 -14.01 23.92 0.08
C ASP A 339 -13.51 22.90 -0.96
N GLY A 340 -13.18 21.68 -0.53
CA GLY A 340 -12.70 20.57 -1.37
C GLY A 340 -11.20 20.64 -1.69
N ARG A 341 -10.46 21.54 -1.05
CA ARG A 341 -9.02 21.72 -1.23
C ARG A 341 -8.36 21.93 0.14
N LEU A 342 -7.03 21.86 0.17
CA LEU A 342 -6.27 21.95 1.42
C LEU A 342 -5.34 23.15 1.40
N THR A 343 -5.52 24.02 2.39
CA THR A 343 -4.54 25.05 2.71
C THR A 343 -3.40 24.48 3.55
N LEU A 344 -2.24 25.16 3.53
CA LEU A 344 -1.13 24.79 4.41
C LEU A 344 -1.55 24.77 5.89
N LEU A 345 -2.45 25.69 6.28
CA LEU A 345 -2.94 25.78 7.65
C LEU A 345 -3.72 24.52 8.06
N GLU A 346 -4.59 24.03 7.19
CA GLU A 346 -5.34 22.79 7.44
C GLU A 346 -4.43 21.57 7.54
N MET A 347 -3.39 21.51 6.70
CA MET A 347 -2.39 20.44 6.77
C MET A 347 -1.64 20.43 8.10
N ILE A 348 -1.18 21.61 8.57
CA ILE A 348 -0.43 21.70 9.83
C ILE A 348 -1.31 21.53 11.08
N GLU A 349 -2.61 21.82 10.99
CA GLU A 349 -3.58 21.60 12.07
C GLU A 349 -4.00 20.12 12.16
N ASN A 350 -4.01 19.41 11.03
CA ASN A 350 -4.34 17.99 10.93
C ASN A 350 -3.16 17.12 10.41
N PRO A 351 -1.94 17.22 10.99
CA PRO A 351 -0.74 16.67 10.37
C PRO A 351 -0.75 15.14 10.34
N TYR A 352 -1.40 14.50 11.31
CA TYR A 352 -1.41 13.04 11.46
C TYR A 352 -2.22 12.32 10.37
N VAL A 353 -3.13 13.01 9.68
CA VAL A 353 -3.93 12.44 8.58
C VAL A 353 -3.02 12.00 7.43
N PHE A 354 -1.99 12.80 7.14
CA PHE A 354 -1.02 12.55 6.06
C PHE A 354 -0.11 11.36 6.35
N TYR A 355 0.04 10.99 7.61
CA TYR A 355 0.90 9.90 8.04
C TYR A 355 0.08 8.71 8.55
N SER A 356 -1.21 8.61 8.19
CA SER A 356 -2.09 7.52 8.62
C SER A 356 -1.52 6.12 8.30
N ALA A 357 -0.79 6.00 7.18
CA ALA A 357 -0.03 4.83 6.75
C ALA A 357 0.95 4.26 7.81
N ILE A 358 1.39 5.09 8.76
CA ILE A 358 2.33 4.76 9.85
C ILE A 358 1.70 4.97 11.24
N PHE A 359 0.39 5.27 11.29
CA PHE A 359 -0.40 5.42 12.49
C PHE A 359 -1.52 4.39 12.61
N THR A 360 -1.63 3.42 11.70
CA THR A 360 -2.54 2.30 11.87
C THR A 360 -2.21 1.61 13.19
N ASP A 361 -3.13 1.78 14.15
CA ASP A 361 -3.09 1.13 15.45
C ASP A 361 -3.24 -0.38 15.21
N GLU A 362 -2.13 -1.10 15.00
CA GLU A 362 -2.04 -2.58 15.08
C GLU A 362 -2.26 -3.04 16.54
N ASP A 363 -3.33 -2.55 17.19
CA ASP A 363 -3.88 -3.09 18.43
C ASP A 363 -5.24 -3.78 18.19
N ASP A 364 -5.68 -3.94 16.93
CA ASP A 364 -6.75 -4.88 16.54
C ASP A 364 -6.12 -6.22 16.14
N ASP A 365 -5.44 -6.83 17.12
CA ASP A 365 -5.06 -8.24 17.18
C ASP A 365 -6.33 -9.12 17.34
N ASP A 366 -7.29 -9.01 16.41
CA ASP A 366 -8.33 -10.02 16.25
C ASP A 366 -7.76 -11.16 15.40
N TYR A 367 -6.99 -12.02 16.08
CA TYR A 367 -6.67 -13.37 15.66
C TYR A 367 -7.96 -14.15 15.35
N ILE A 368 -8.51 -14.00 14.14
CA ILE A 368 -9.44 -14.98 13.60
C ILE A 368 -8.58 -16.17 13.13
N TYR A 369 -8.32 -17.05 14.09
CA TYR A 369 -7.93 -18.43 13.85
C TYR A 369 -8.97 -19.06 12.92
N HIS A 370 -8.70 -19.13 11.62
CA HIS A 370 -9.44 -20.01 10.72
C HIS A 370 -8.90 -21.43 10.92
N ASP A 371 -9.55 -22.16 11.83
CA ASP A 371 -9.38 -23.59 12.02
C ASP A 371 -10.16 -24.32 10.91
N GLU A 372 -9.57 -24.41 9.71
CA GLU A 372 -10.10 -25.26 8.63
C GLU A 372 -9.32 -26.58 8.55
N PHE A 373 -9.54 -27.42 9.57
CA PHE A 373 -9.64 -28.86 9.35
C PHE A 373 -11.12 -29.25 9.34
N ARG A 374 -11.71 -29.37 8.15
CA ARG A 374 -12.68 -30.43 7.87
C ARG A 374 -12.93 -30.70 6.40
#